data_AF-A0A7J3QED7-F1
#
_entry.id   AF-A0A7J3QED7-F1
#
_cell.length_a   1.000
_cell.length_b   1.000
_cell.length_c   1.000
_cell.angle_alpha   90.00
_cell.angle_beta   90.00
_cell.angle_gamma   90.00
#
_symmetry.space_group_name_H-M   'P 1'
#
loop_
_entity.id
_entity.type
_entity.pdbx_description
1 polymer ?
#
loop_
_entity_poly.entity_id
_entity_poly.type
_entity_poly.pdbx_seq_one_letter_code
_entity_poly.pdbx_strand_id
1 'polypeptide(L)'
;MENFGREVKFLMRKLLENIPLYFDKNLTLNSDGRRLLSQLLRYLLYEHHEYRYIIKEVRKNPTIENVVKLAKIALSPNEVEDLLNIYFKGIYCYKINEYSI
;
A
#
# COMPACT_ATOMS: atom_id res chain seq x y z
N MET A 1 -0.22 -17.86 4.66
CA MET A 1 -0.33 -16.39 4.73
C MET A 1 -0.47 -16.00 6.18
N GLU A 2 0.33 -15.05 6.64
CA GLU A 2 0.20 -14.54 8.01
C GLU A 2 -1.08 -13.74 8.17
N ASN A 3 -1.69 -13.86 9.35
CA ASN A 3 -2.96 -13.21 9.62
C ASN A 3 -2.74 -11.88 10.33
N PHE A 4 -2.54 -10.82 9.54
CA PHE A 4 -2.49 -9.45 10.06
C PHE A 4 -3.81 -9.01 10.67
N GLY A 5 -3.72 -8.18 11.71
CA GLY A 5 -4.85 -7.56 12.38
C GLY A 5 -5.79 -6.81 11.43
N ARG A 6 -7.05 -6.70 11.83
CA ARG A 6 -8.10 -6.03 11.04
C ARG A 6 -7.72 -4.57 10.75
N GLU A 7 -7.12 -3.91 11.72
CA GLU A 7 -6.67 -2.51 11.68
C GLU A 7 -5.57 -2.32 10.65
N VAL A 8 -4.57 -3.21 10.62
CA VAL A 8 -3.49 -3.18 9.62
C VAL A 8 -4.06 -3.28 8.21
N LYS A 9 -4.93 -4.27 7.98
CA LYS A 9 -5.57 -4.49 6.68
C LYS A 9 -6.43 -3.30 6.26
N PHE A 10 -7.23 -2.76 7.17
CA PHE A 10 -8.07 -1.59 6.93
C PHE A 10 -7.25 -0.35 6.54
N LEU A 11 -6.20 -0.04 7.30
CA LEU A 11 -5.33 1.12 7.01
C LEU A 11 -4.57 0.93 5.69
N MET A 12 -4.14 -0.29 5.38
CA MET A 12 -3.45 -0.59 4.12
C MET A 12 -4.36 -0.39 2.91
N ARG A 13 -5.59 -0.94 2.96
CA ARG A 13 -6.60 -0.73 1.92
C ARG A 13 -6.88 0.76 1.73
N LYS A 14 -7.11 1.48 2.82
CA LYS A 14 -7.40 2.91 2.77
C LYS A 14 -6.30 3.72 2.08
N LEU A 15 -5.02 3.39 2.29
CA LEU A 15 -3.89 4.01 1.56
C LEU A 15 -3.97 3.73 0.06
N LEU A 16 -4.19 2.48 -0.33
CA LEU A 16 -4.13 2.03 -1.73
C LEU A 16 -5.38 2.40 -2.54
N GLU A 17 -6.57 2.40 -1.93
CA GLU A 17 -7.82 2.84 -2.56
C GLU A 17 -7.82 4.33 -2.87
N ASN A 18 -7.09 5.12 -2.07
CA ASN A 18 -7.09 6.58 -2.14
C ASN A 18 -5.70 7.12 -2.47
N ILE A 19 -4.99 6.48 -3.41
CA ILE A 19 -3.63 6.91 -3.81
C ILE A 19 -3.57 8.41 -4.16
N PRO A 20 -4.48 8.98 -4.97
CA PRO A 20 -4.45 10.42 -5.28
C PRO A 20 -4.56 11.35 -4.06
N LEU A 21 -5.15 10.87 -2.96
CA LEU A 21 -5.33 11.63 -1.72
C LEU A 21 -4.10 11.58 -0.81
N TYR A 22 -3.41 10.44 -0.78
CA TYR A 22 -2.33 10.19 0.18
C TYR A 22 -0.93 10.26 -0.40
N PHE A 23 -0.80 10.23 -1.72
CA PHE A 23 0.48 10.33 -2.43
C PHE A 23 0.55 11.64 -3.20
N ASP A 24 1.76 12.21 -3.25
CA ASP A 24 2.04 13.37 -4.08
C ASP A 24 2.23 12.97 -5.56
N LYS A 25 2.49 13.97 -6.41
CA LYS A 25 2.77 13.77 -7.84
C LYS A 25 4.01 12.90 -8.13
N ASN A 26 4.88 12.72 -7.15
CA ASN A 26 6.07 11.86 -7.24
C ASN A 26 5.80 10.46 -6.65
N LEU A 27 4.53 10.12 -6.41
CA LEU A 27 4.10 8.85 -5.81
C LEU A 27 4.78 8.57 -4.46
N THR A 28 4.99 9.62 -3.68
CA THR A 28 5.51 9.54 -2.31
C THR A 28 4.44 10.02 -1.33
N LEU A 29 4.34 9.39 -0.15
CA LEU A 29 3.31 9.78 0.83
C LEU A 29 3.44 11.26 1.24
N ASN A 30 2.34 11.98 1.14
CA ASN A 30 2.19 13.33 1.66
C ASN A 30 2.05 13.31 3.20
N SER A 31 1.81 14.47 3.82
CA SER A 31 1.71 14.59 5.29
C SER A 31 0.62 13.70 5.88
N ASP A 32 -0.54 13.60 5.23
CA ASP A 32 -1.67 12.82 5.73
C ASP A 32 -1.48 11.32 5.47
N GLY A 33 -0.93 10.97 4.32
CA GLY A 33 -0.47 9.63 4.02
C GLY A 33 0.55 9.12 5.04
N ARG A 34 1.54 9.95 5.40
CA ARG A 34 2.55 9.60 6.42
C ARG A 34 1.95 9.43 7.82
N ARG A 35 0.92 10.21 8.18
CA ARG A 35 0.18 10.02 9.44
C ARG A 35 -0.50 8.66 9.47
N LEU A 36 -1.15 8.29 8.37
CA LEU A 36 -1.84 7.01 8.23
C LEU A 36 -0.87 5.82 8.22
N LEU A 37 0.23 5.94 7.47
CA LEU A 37 1.33 4.97 7.48
C LEU A 37 1.92 4.82 8.88
N SER A 38 2.13 5.90 9.62
CA SER A 38 2.70 5.84 10.98
C SER A 38 1.83 5.03 11.94
N GLN A 39 0.51 5.14 11.83
CA GLN A 39 -0.42 4.33 12.59
C GLN A 39 -0.34 2.85 12.18
N LEU A 40 -0.38 2.58 10.87
CA LEU A 40 -0.24 1.24 10.31
C LEU A 40 1.04 0.56 10.81
N LEU A 41 2.19 1.22 10.67
CA LEU A 41 3.49 0.67 11.08
C LEU A 41 3.58 0.43 12.59
N ARG A 42 2.81 1.15 13.41
CA ARG A 42 2.76 0.91 14.86
C ARG A 42 2.06 -0.39 15.18
N TYR A 43 0.92 -0.65 14.55
CA TYR A 43 0.21 -1.93 14.68
C TYR A 43 1.06 -3.08 14.13
N LEU A 44 1.65 -2.89 12.95
CA LEU A 44 2.47 -3.91 12.29
C LEU A 44 3.70 -4.31 13.11
N LEU A 45 4.36 -3.35 13.77
CA LEU A 45 5.52 -3.63 14.62
C LEU A 45 5.11 -4.33 15.94
N TYR A 46 3.92 -4.04 16.46
CA TYR A 46 3.39 -4.66 17.66
C TYR A 46 2.99 -6.13 17.41
N GLU A 47 2.35 -6.38 16.27
CA GLU A 47 1.89 -7.72 15.87
C GLU A 47 3.04 -8.59 15.32
N HIS A 48 3.92 -7.99 14.49
CA HIS A 48 4.89 -8.71 13.67
C HIS A 48 6.26 -8.00 13.61
N HIS A 49 7.06 -8.21 14.66
CA HIS A 49 8.39 -7.59 14.80
C HIS A 49 9.43 -8.09 13.79
N GLU A 50 9.20 -9.25 13.18
CA GLU A 50 10.00 -9.86 12.11
C GLU A 50 10.14 -8.93 10.89
N TYR A 51 9.14 -8.10 10.61
CA TYR A 51 9.15 -7.14 9.49
C TYR A 51 9.82 -5.80 9.81
N ARG A 52 10.49 -5.66 10.97
CA ARG A 52 11.13 -4.41 11.40
C ARG A 52 12.02 -3.75 10.36
N TYR A 53 12.71 -4.54 9.52
CA TYR A 53 13.61 -4.02 8.50
C TYR A 53 12.81 -3.30 7.40
N ILE A 54 11.78 -3.97 6.87
CA ILE A 54 10.90 -3.41 5.84
C ILE A 54 10.12 -2.21 6.39
N ILE A 55 9.63 -2.30 7.63
CA ILE A 55 8.97 -1.18 8.32
C ILE A 55 9.87 0.07 8.37
N LYS A 56 11.16 -0.10 8.71
CA LYS A 56 12.13 1.01 8.73
C LYS A 56 12.38 1.57 7.33
N GLU A 57 12.51 0.71 6.33
CA GLU A 57 12.70 1.10 4.94
C GLU A 57 11.52 1.96 4.44
N VAL A 58 10.29 1.47 4.61
CA VAL A 58 9.06 2.17 4.20
C VAL A 58 8.88 3.48 4.97
N ARG A 59 9.22 3.51 6.27
CA ARG A 59 9.17 4.75 7.06
C ARG A 59 10.14 5.80 6.54
N LYS A 60 11.36 5.39 6.15
CA LYS A 60 12.40 6.30 5.65
C LYS A 60 12.09 6.78 4.23
N ASN A 61 11.59 5.88 3.38
CA ASN A 61 11.28 6.16 1.99
C ASN A 61 9.85 5.69 1.63
N PRO A 62 8.83 6.51 1.93
CA PRO A 62 7.43 6.11 1.81
C PRO A 62 6.90 6.27 0.38
N THR A 63 7.56 5.66 -0.60
CA THR A 63 7.11 5.61 -2.00
C THR A 63 6.00 4.59 -2.18
N ILE A 64 5.20 4.73 -3.24
CA ILE A 64 4.17 3.76 -3.61
C ILE A 64 4.75 2.35 -3.74
N GLU A 65 5.94 2.21 -4.32
CA GLU A 65 6.60 0.92 -4.49
C GLU A 65 6.89 0.25 -3.15
N ASN A 66 7.42 1.01 -2.19
CA ASN A 66 7.72 0.51 -0.86
C ASN A 66 6.45 0.20 -0.07
N VAL A 67 5.41 1.03 -0.21
CA VAL A 67 4.10 0.75 0.39
C VAL A 67 3.47 -0.51 -0.21
N VAL A 68 3.57 -0.73 -1.52
CA VAL A 68 3.08 -1.95 -2.18
C VAL A 68 3.84 -3.19 -1.75
N LYS A 69 5.17 -3.11 -1.57
CA LYS A 69 5.95 -4.21 -0.98
C LYS A 69 5.41 -4.58 0.40
N LEU A 70 5.12 -3.59 1.25
CA LEU A 70 4.53 -3.81 2.56
C LEU A 70 3.10 -4.37 2.46
N ALA A 71 2.31 -3.90 1.48
CA ALA A 71 0.94 -4.37 1.25
C ALA A 71 0.88 -5.84 0.85
N LYS A 72 1.82 -6.32 0.04
CA LYS A 72 1.92 -7.73 -0.36
C LYS A 72 2.23 -8.67 0.81
N ILE A 73 2.75 -8.13 1.91
CA ILE A 73 2.94 -8.87 3.16
C ILE A 73 1.62 -8.88 3.94
N ALA A 74 0.98 -7.71 4.08
CA ALA A 74 -0.21 -7.51 4.92
C ALA A 74 -1.54 -8.04 4.32
N LEU A 75 -1.64 -8.09 2.99
CA LEU A 75 -2.83 -8.43 2.21
C LEU A 75 -2.54 -9.61 1.26
N SER A 76 -3.58 -10.16 0.64
CA SER A 76 -3.38 -11.16 -0.41
C SER A 76 -2.78 -10.52 -1.68
N PRO A 77 -1.93 -11.23 -2.44
CA PRO A 77 -1.37 -10.70 -3.68
C PRO A 77 -2.44 -10.21 -4.67
N ASN A 78 -3.52 -10.99 -4.85
CA ASN A 78 -4.63 -10.65 -5.73
C ASN A 78 -5.33 -9.36 -5.30
N GLU A 79 -5.57 -9.21 -3.99
CA GLU A 79 -6.20 -8.00 -3.45
C GLU A 79 -5.36 -6.75 -3.67
N VAL A 80 -4.03 -6.83 -3.51
CA VAL A 80 -3.14 -5.70 -3.82
C VAL A 80 -3.21 -5.35 -5.30
N GLU A 81 -3.23 -6.35 -6.17
CA GLU A 81 -3.34 -6.16 -7.61
C GLU A 81 -4.68 -5.53 -8.00
N ASP A 82 -5.80 -5.97 -7.42
CA ASP A 82 -7.12 -5.38 -7.63
C ASP A 82 -7.15 -3.90 -7.23
N LEU A 83 -6.59 -3.56 -6.07
CA LEU A 83 -6.50 -2.17 -5.59
C LEU A 83 -5.67 -1.29 -6.52
N LEU A 84 -4.54 -1.79 -7.00
CA LEU A 84 -3.71 -1.08 -7.96
C LEU A 84 -4.39 -0.95 -9.32
N ASN A 85 -5.08 -2.00 -9.78
CA ASN A 85 -5.84 -1.98 -11.03
C ASN A 85 -6.95 -0.96 -11.01
N ILE A 86 -7.64 -0.75 -9.88
CA ILE A 86 -8.64 0.32 -9.73
C ILE A 86 -7.99 1.68 -9.94
N TYR A 87 -6.84 1.93 -9.31
CA TYR A 87 -6.10 3.18 -9.47
C TYR A 87 -5.63 3.39 -10.92
N PHE A 88 -4.99 2.38 -11.52
CA PHE A 88 -4.51 2.46 -12.90
C PHE A 88 -5.65 2.58 -13.91
N LYS A 89 -6.74 1.83 -13.77
CA LYS A 89 -7.93 1.99 -14.64
C LYS A 89 -8.54 3.38 -14.50
N GLY A 90 -8.56 3.96 -13.31
CA GLY A 90 -9.00 5.34 -13.08
C GLY A 90 -8.13 6.40 -13.78
N ILE A 91 -6.84 6.11 -13.99
CA ILE A 91 -5.89 6.98 -14.71
C ILE A 91 -5.86 6.69 -16.23
N TYR A 92 -6.07 5.42 -16.61
CA TYR A 92 -5.94 4.89 -17.97
C TYR A 92 -7.28 4.41 -18.55
N CYS A 93 -8.34 5.21 -18.50
CA CYS A 93 -9.48 5.06 -19.42
C CYS A 93 -9.11 5.40 -20.89
N TYR A 94 -7.86 5.17 -21.31
CA TYR A 94 -7.41 5.24 -22.69
C TYR A 94 -6.45 4.07 -22.98
N LYS A 95 -7.02 3.06 -23.67
CA LYS A 95 -6.40 1.89 -24.32
C LYS A 95 -5.79 0.81 -23.42
N ILE A 96 -6.57 -0.24 -23.21
CA ILE A 96 -6.04 -1.61 -23.18
C ILE A 96 -6.70 -2.35 -24.35
N ASN A 97 -6.03 -2.35 -25.50
CA ASN A 97 -6.25 -3.42 -26.48
C ASN A 97 -5.32 -4.57 -26.07
N GLU A 98 -5.96 -5.70 -25.77
CA GLU A 98 -5.53 -7.07 -26.07
C GLU A 98 -4.05 -7.40 -25.93
N TYR A 99 -3.70 -8.13 -24.85
CA TYR A 99 -2.90 -9.35 -24.96
C TYR A 99 -3.33 -10.33 -23.88
N SER A 100 -4.28 -11.20 -24.24
CA SER A 100 -4.42 -12.52 -23.61
C SER A 100 -3.35 -13.42 -24.23
N ILE A 101 -2.56 -14.10 -23.39
CA ILE A 101 -1.82 -15.31 -23.76
C ILE A 101 -2.51 -16.47 -23.06
#